data_AF-A0A5C6LI69-F1
#
_entry.id   AF-A0A5C6LI69-F1
#
_cell.length_a   1.000
_cell.length_b   1.000
_cell.length_c   1.000
_cell.angle_alpha   90.00
_cell.angle_beta   90.00
_cell.angle_gamma   90.00
#
_symmetry.space_group_name_H-M   'P 1'
#
loop_
_entity.id
_entity.type
_entity.pdbx_description
1 polymer ?
#
loop_
_entity_poly.entity_id
_entity_poly.type
_entity_poly.pdbx_seq_one_letter_code
_entity_poly.pdbx_strand_id
1 'polypeptide(L)'
;MKLSAQSHASIASSLREAVDKYIADGERTVVTDIHLQPKQDSGELVIFNDDDEELSRTIIEEWVDYSEDDFYTIVERILRGEINALKDTGVLDKLAIMKPYSFVLVDEDRETVTELLLIDDEDTLLLNDELLKGLDEELDAFLKDLLEK
;
A
#
# COMPACT_ATOMS: atom_id res chain seq x y z
N MET A 1 -15.77 5.81 -5.78
CA MET A 1 -14.62 6.31 -6.56
C MET A 1 -13.98 5.21 -7.42
N LYS A 2 -13.47 5.51 -8.62
CA LYS A 2 -12.61 4.62 -9.43
C LYS A 2 -11.32 5.37 -9.79
N LEU A 3 -10.16 4.77 -9.58
CA LEU A 3 -8.88 5.40 -9.91
C LEU A 3 -8.52 5.24 -11.39
N SER A 4 -7.78 6.21 -11.91
CA SER A 4 -7.09 6.09 -13.19
C SER A 4 -5.87 5.17 -13.09
N ALA A 5 -5.44 4.66 -14.25
CA ALA A 5 -4.18 3.92 -14.36
C ALA A 5 -2.98 4.71 -13.82
N GLN A 6 -2.97 6.04 -14.00
CA GLN A 6 -1.89 6.88 -13.50
C GLN A 6 -1.85 6.93 -11.96
N SER A 7 -3.01 6.97 -11.32
CA SER A 7 -3.10 6.95 -9.86
C SER A 7 -2.71 5.59 -9.29
N HIS A 8 -3.15 4.49 -9.91
CA HIS A 8 -2.64 3.14 -9.60
C HIS A 8 -1.10 3.08 -9.71
N ALA A 9 -0.53 3.58 -10.82
CA ALA A 9 0.92 3.66 -11.01
C ALA A 9 1.63 4.42 -9.87
N SER A 10 1.03 5.52 -9.44
CA SER A 10 1.58 6.42 -8.44
C SER A 10 1.59 5.79 -7.06
N ILE A 11 0.54 5.04 -6.71
CA ILE A 11 0.47 4.24 -5.48
C ILE A 11 1.54 3.14 -5.52
N ALA A 12 1.58 2.35 -6.59
CA ALA A 12 2.54 1.25 -6.74
C ALA A 12 3.99 1.75 -6.65
N SER A 13 4.31 2.88 -7.29
CA SER A 13 5.63 3.50 -7.22
C SER A 13 5.98 4.01 -5.81
N SER A 14 5.01 4.59 -5.10
CA SER A 14 5.24 5.11 -3.74
C SER A 14 5.44 3.99 -2.73
N LEU A 15 4.67 2.91 -2.86
CA LEU A 15 4.86 1.67 -2.09
C LEU A 15 6.25 1.09 -2.36
N ARG A 16 6.65 1.02 -3.63
CA ARG A 16 7.97 0.54 -4.03
C ARG A 16 9.09 1.37 -3.41
N GLU A 17 9.00 2.69 -3.52
CA GLU A 17 9.97 3.62 -2.93
C GLU A 17 10.08 3.44 -1.40
N ALA A 18 8.93 3.27 -0.72
CA ALA A 18 8.91 3.08 0.72
C ALA A 18 9.59 1.77 1.15
N VAL A 19 9.28 0.65 0.49
CA VAL A 19 9.88 -0.64 0.84
C VAL A 19 11.35 -0.74 0.42
N ASP A 20 11.76 -0.05 -0.65
CA ASP A 20 13.16 -0.03 -1.10
C ASP A 20 14.10 0.57 -0.03
N LYS A 21 13.60 1.39 0.91
CA LYS A 21 14.35 1.87 2.09
C LYS A 21 14.84 0.72 2.99
N TYR A 22 14.15 -0.41 2.97
CA TYR A 22 14.45 -1.58 3.78
C TYR A 22 15.12 -2.70 2.99
N ILE A 23 15.41 -2.49 1.70
CA ILE A 23 16.27 -3.38 0.91
C ILE A 23 17.72 -2.95 1.13
N ALA A 24 18.29 -3.32 2.27
CA ALA A 24 19.68 -3.03 2.64
C ALA A 24 20.52 -4.31 2.81
N ASP A 25 21.80 -4.24 2.46
CA ASP A 25 22.78 -5.33 2.58
C ASP A 25 23.40 -5.38 4.01
N GLY A 26 22.54 -5.30 5.05
CA GLY A 26 22.95 -5.02 6.44
C GLY A 26 22.03 -5.58 7.54
N GLU A 27 22.12 -4.99 8.75
CA GLU A 27 21.35 -5.40 9.93
C GLU A 27 19.84 -5.23 9.72
N ARG A 28 19.06 -6.17 10.28
CA ARG A 28 17.59 -6.11 10.21
C ARG A 28 17.08 -4.91 11.00
N THR A 29 16.17 -4.14 10.44
CA THR A 29 15.46 -3.06 11.11
C THR A 29 14.32 -3.59 11.98
N VAL A 30 14.04 -2.88 13.07
CA VAL A 30 13.00 -3.21 14.06
C VAL A 30 11.71 -2.44 13.82
N VAL A 31 11.31 -2.30 12.56
CA VAL A 31 10.03 -1.69 12.18
C VAL A 31 8.92 -2.71 12.36
N THR A 32 7.87 -2.37 13.09
CA THR A 32 6.68 -3.23 13.23
C THR A 32 5.60 -2.90 12.23
N ASP A 33 5.44 -1.62 11.86
CA ASP A 33 4.33 -1.17 11.03
C ASP A 33 4.79 -0.19 9.95
N ILE A 34 4.29 -0.41 8.73
CA ILE A 34 4.34 0.55 7.63
C ILE A 34 2.94 1.14 7.50
N HIS A 35 2.80 2.40 7.88
CA HIS A 35 1.54 3.13 7.87
C HIS A 35 1.29 3.76 6.50
N LEU A 36 0.06 3.59 5.99
CA LEU A 36 -0.45 4.26 4.81
C LEU A 36 -1.56 5.21 5.26
N GLN A 37 -1.33 6.51 5.07
CA GLN A 37 -2.29 7.56 5.41
C GLN A 37 -2.78 8.25 4.14
N PRO A 38 -3.99 7.90 3.66
CA PRO A 38 -4.67 8.70 2.66
C PRO A 38 -5.23 9.97 3.33
N LYS A 39 -4.97 11.12 2.71
CA LYS A 39 -5.43 12.43 3.18
C LYS A 39 -6.52 12.94 2.26
N GLN A 40 -7.77 12.87 2.74
CA GLN A 40 -8.94 13.28 1.97
C GLN A 40 -8.96 14.79 1.68
N ASP A 41 -8.35 15.60 2.56
CA ASP A 41 -8.28 17.05 2.44
C ASP A 41 -7.26 17.54 1.40
N SER A 42 -6.14 16.83 1.23
CA SER A 42 -5.06 17.18 0.31
C SER A 42 -4.98 16.30 -0.93
N GLY A 43 -5.65 15.15 -0.94
CA GLY A 43 -5.52 14.11 -1.96
C GLY A 43 -4.19 13.35 -1.91
N GLU A 44 -3.40 13.51 -0.85
CA GLU A 44 -2.11 12.84 -0.70
C GLU A 44 -2.26 11.40 -0.17
N LEU A 45 -1.39 10.50 -0.63
CA LEU A 45 -1.04 9.28 0.09
C LEU A 45 0.35 9.48 0.69
N VAL A 46 0.44 9.40 2.02
CA VAL A 46 1.72 9.48 2.75
C VAL A 46 2.02 8.11 3.35
N ILE A 47 3.24 7.61 3.15
CA ILE A 47 3.69 6.34 3.71
C ILE A 47 4.81 6.63 4.72
N PHE A 48 4.69 6.07 5.92
CA PHE A 48 5.66 6.25 7.02
C PHE A 48 5.83 4.97 7.82
N ASN A 49 6.88 4.89 8.62
CA ASN A 49 7.09 3.78 9.56
C ASN A 49 6.49 4.07 10.94
N ASP A 50 6.67 3.13 11.87
CA ASP A 50 6.26 3.21 13.27
C ASP A 50 7.00 4.27 14.10
N ASP A 51 8.15 4.74 13.63
CA ASP A 51 8.91 5.87 14.19
C ASP A 51 8.51 7.23 13.57
N ASP A 52 7.39 7.29 12.84
CA ASP A 52 6.87 8.47 12.14
C ASP A 52 7.80 9.06 11.05
N GLU A 53 8.78 8.29 10.58
CA GLU A 53 9.63 8.67 9.45
C GLU A 53 8.86 8.51 8.14
N GLU A 54 8.72 9.60 7.39
CA GLU A 54 8.13 9.57 6.05
C GLU A 54 9.05 8.83 5.07
N LEU A 55 8.52 7.77 4.46
CA LEU A 55 9.22 6.91 3.52
C LEU A 55 8.98 7.34 2.08
N SER A 56 7.75 7.74 1.75
CA SER A 56 7.35 8.27 0.44
C SER A 56 6.02 9.03 0.51
N ARG A 57 5.72 9.79 -0.54
CA ARG A 57 4.46 10.50 -0.73
C ARG A 57 4.06 10.60 -2.20
N THR A 58 2.76 10.64 -2.46
CA THR A 58 2.24 10.95 -3.80
C THR A 58 0.87 11.61 -3.73
N ILE A 59 0.44 12.21 -4.84
CA ILE A 59 -0.88 12.82 -4.99
C ILE A 59 -1.76 11.87 -5.81
N ILE A 60 -2.97 11.62 -5.32
CA ILE A 60 -4.00 10.86 -6.00
C ILE A 60 -5.09 11.84 -6.42
N GLU A 61 -5.10 12.18 -7.71
CA GLU A 61 -5.99 13.19 -8.28
C GLU A 61 -7.47 12.91 -7.98
N GLU A 62 -7.89 11.64 -7.97
CA GLU A 62 -9.28 11.28 -7.69
C GLU A 62 -9.68 11.43 -6.22
N TRP A 63 -8.72 11.56 -5.31
CA TRP A 63 -8.99 11.85 -3.89
C TRP A 63 -9.20 13.35 -3.66
N VAL A 64 -8.63 14.20 -4.53
CA VAL A 64 -8.85 15.63 -4.51
C VAL A 64 -10.35 15.90 -4.70
N ASP A 65 -10.94 16.66 -3.78
CA ASP A 65 -12.36 16.99 -3.74
C ASP A 65 -13.32 15.78 -3.57
N TYR A 66 -12.82 14.58 -3.26
CA TYR A 66 -13.69 13.45 -2.92
C TYR A 66 -14.23 13.62 -1.50
N SER A 67 -15.53 13.88 -1.36
CA SER A 67 -16.15 14.23 -0.07
C SER A 67 -17.21 13.24 0.42
N GLU A 68 -17.25 12.03 -0.13
CA GLU A 68 -18.23 11.01 0.27
C GLU A 68 -17.75 10.22 1.49
N ASP A 69 -18.69 9.76 2.32
CA ASP A 69 -18.42 9.05 3.59
C ASP A 69 -17.81 7.65 3.39
N ASP A 70 -17.79 7.14 2.16
CA ASP A 70 -17.26 5.81 1.81
C ASP A 70 -15.76 5.81 1.46
N PHE A 71 -15.07 6.94 1.66
CA PHE A 71 -13.67 7.14 1.28
C PHE A 71 -12.75 6.02 1.79
N TYR A 72 -12.68 5.80 3.10
CA TYR A 72 -11.81 4.76 3.67
C TYR A 72 -12.20 3.35 3.24
N THR A 73 -13.49 3.07 3.04
CA THR A 73 -13.95 1.76 2.53
C THR A 73 -13.39 1.49 1.13
N ILE A 74 -13.41 2.50 0.26
CA ILE A 74 -12.91 2.36 -1.11
C ILE A 74 -11.38 2.34 -1.12
N VAL A 75 -10.73 3.23 -0.36
CA VAL A 75 -9.28 3.34 -0.30
C VAL A 75 -8.66 2.07 0.29
N GLU A 76 -9.24 1.49 1.33
CA GLU A 76 -8.82 0.20 1.87
C GLU A 76 -8.75 -0.86 0.78
N ARG A 77 -9.84 -1.01 0.00
CA ARG A 77 -9.92 -2.00 -1.08
C ARG A 77 -8.83 -1.76 -2.13
N ILE A 78 -8.58 -0.51 -2.51
CA ILE A 78 -7.56 -0.14 -3.49
C ILE A 78 -6.16 -0.47 -2.95
N LEU A 79 -5.81 0.05 -1.77
CA LEU A 79 -4.49 -0.11 -1.19
C LEU A 79 -4.16 -1.57 -0.89
N ARG A 80 -5.14 -2.35 -0.41
CA ARG A 80 -4.99 -3.80 -0.25
C ARG A 80 -4.64 -4.48 -1.58
N GLY A 81 -5.26 -4.04 -2.66
CA GLY A 81 -4.95 -4.53 -4.00
C GLY A 81 -3.52 -4.21 -4.45
N GLU A 82 -3.09 -2.96 -4.29
CA GLU A 82 -1.73 -2.52 -4.65
C GLU A 82 -0.65 -3.20 -3.78
N ILE A 83 -0.93 -3.43 -2.50
CA ILE A 83 -0.03 -4.14 -1.59
C ILE A 83 0.08 -5.61 -1.98
N ASN A 84 -1.03 -6.27 -2.36
CA ASN A 84 -1.01 -7.65 -2.85
C ASN A 84 -0.22 -7.75 -4.16
N ALA A 85 -0.42 -6.80 -5.09
CA ALA A 85 0.36 -6.70 -6.31
C ALA A 85 1.87 -6.60 -6.02
N LEU A 86 2.24 -5.74 -5.07
CA LEU A 86 3.62 -5.57 -4.62
C LEU A 86 4.18 -6.86 -4.00
N LYS A 87 3.39 -7.52 -3.14
CA LYS A 87 3.74 -8.82 -2.54
C LYS A 87 4.02 -9.88 -3.60
N ASP A 88 3.17 -9.96 -4.63
CA ASP A 88 3.29 -10.94 -5.71
C ASP A 88 4.54 -10.73 -6.58
N THR A 89 5.16 -9.54 -6.55
CA THR A 89 6.48 -9.33 -7.17
C THR A 89 7.65 -10.00 -6.43
N GLY A 90 7.43 -10.47 -5.19
CA GLY A 90 8.46 -11.05 -4.32
C GLY A 90 9.46 -10.03 -3.77
N VAL A 91 9.14 -8.73 -3.82
CA VAL A 91 10.01 -7.71 -3.19
C VAL A 91 9.99 -7.78 -1.67
N LEU A 92 8.84 -8.11 -1.08
CA LEU A 92 8.67 -8.13 0.39
C LEU A 92 9.56 -9.18 1.06
N ASP A 93 9.91 -10.25 0.35
CA ASP A 93 10.83 -11.31 0.81
C ASP A 93 12.29 -10.82 0.97
N LYS A 94 12.62 -9.68 0.35
CA LYS A 94 13.97 -9.10 0.36
C LYS A 94 14.13 -8.02 1.43
N LEU A 95 13.05 -7.66 2.13
CA LEU A 95 13.11 -6.62 3.14
C LEU A 95 13.89 -7.12 4.35
N ALA A 96 14.84 -6.32 4.80
CA ALA A 96 15.59 -6.54 6.02
C ALA A 96 14.80 -6.06 7.25
N ILE A 97 13.50 -6.35 7.32
CA ILE A 97 12.63 -5.99 8.46
C ILE A 97 12.43 -7.23 9.34
N MET A 98 12.47 -7.06 10.66
CA MET A 98 12.13 -8.14 11.59
C MET A 98 10.64 -8.48 11.50
N LYS A 99 10.35 -9.77 11.31
CA LYS A 99 8.98 -10.29 11.34
C LYS A 99 8.49 -10.51 12.79
N PRO A 100 7.18 -10.37 13.08
CA PRO A 100 6.16 -9.91 12.14
C PRO A 100 6.20 -8.39 11.94
N TYR A 101 5.84 -7.95 10.74
CA TYR A 101 5.55 -6.54 10.46
C TYR A 101 4.27 -6.42 9.62
N SER A 102 3.61 -5.27 9.67
CA SER A 102 2.33 -5.07 9.01
C SER A 102 2.31 -3.83 8.10
N PHE A 103 1.40 -3.84 7.13
CA PHE A 103 0.98 -2.63 6.42
C PHE A 103 -0.38 -2.21 6.98
N VAL A 104 -0.49 -0.99 7.47
CA VAL A 104 -1.67 -0.50 8.21
C VAL A 104 -2.26 0.70 7.53
N LEU A 105 -3.57 0.68 7.29
CA LEU A 105 -4.33 1.87 6.91
C LEU A 105 -4.63 2.67 8.17
N VAL A 106 -4.25 3.95 8.17
CA VAL A 106 -4.54 4.88 9.26
C VAL A 106 -5.32 6.09 8.74
N ASP A 107 -6.10 6.71 9.62
CA ASP A 107 -6.85 7.93 9.30
C ASP A 107 -6.01 9.20 9.50
N GLU A 108 -6.65 10.37 9.38
CA GLU A 108 -6.02 11.69 9.54
C GLU A 108 -5.39 11.92 10.93
N ASP A 109 -5.97 11.31 11.97
CA ASP A 109 -5.51 11.37 13.35
C ASP A 109 -4.45 10.29 13.68
N ARG A 110 -4.05 9.50 12.66
CA ARG A 110 -3.17 8.33 12.77
C ARG A 110 -3.77 7.19 13.59
N GLU A 111 -5.10 7.16 13.74
CA GLU A 111 -5.76 6.01 14.31
C GLU A 111 -5.83 4.88 13.28
N THR A 112 -5.61 3.64 13.73
CA THR A 112 -5.71 2.47 12.86
C THR A 112 -7.13 2.29 12.37
N VAL A 113 -7.31 2.34 11.05
CA VAL A 113 -8.56 1.96 10.39
C VAL A 113 -8.61 0.44 10.25
N THR A 114 -7.56 -0.16 9.67
CA THR A 114 -7.43 -1.61 9.53
C THR A 114 -6.01 -2.03 9.17
N GLU A 115 -5.67 -3.28 9.46
CA GLU A 115 -4.51 -3.96 8.88
C GLU A 115 -4.81 -4.38 7.42
N LEU A 116 -3.92 -4.01 6.50
CA LEU A 116 -4.02 -4.30 5.07
C LEU A 116 -3.29 -5.61 4.72
N LEU A 117 -2.16 -5.87 5.36
CA LEU A 117 -1.37 -7.07 5.17
C LEU A 117 -0.49 -7.30 6.41
N LEU A 118 -0.49 -8.52 6.92
CA LEU A 118 0.46 -8.99 7.91
C LEU A 118 1.53 -9.84 7.21
N ILE A 119 2.80 -9.59 7.53
CA ILE A 119 3.94 -10.40 7.12
C ILE A 119 4.55 -11.06 8.35
N ASP A 120 4.25 -12.34 8.54
CA ASP A 120 4.78 -13.20 9.60
C ASP A 120 5.64 -14.34 9.04
N ASP A 121 6.15 -15.19 9.95
CA ASP A 121 6.93 -16.38 9.61
C ASP A 121 6.04 -17.57 9.23
N GLU A 122 4.77 -17.53 9.63
CA GLU A 122 3.72 -18.43 9.14
C GLU A 122 3.09 -17.73 7.93
N ASP A 123 2.76 -18.41 6.84
CA ASP A 123 2.13 -17.77 5.66
C ASP A 123 0.66 -17.39 5.98
N THR A 124 0.41 -16.56 6.99
CA THR A 124 -0.94 -16.21 7.45
C THR A 124 -1.55 -15.17 6.54
N LEU A 125 -2.11 -15.63 5.42
CA LEU A 125 -2.87 -14.78 4.52
C LEU A 125 -4.17 -14.33 5.20
N LEU A 126 -4.30 -13.02 5.45
CA LEU A 126 -5.60 -12.39 5.72
C LEU A 126 -6.41 -12.33 4.42
N LEU A 127 -7.09 -13.43 4.09
CA LEU A 127 -7.97 -13.55 2.93
C LEU A 127 -9.36 -12.96 3.26
N ASN A 128 -9.75 -11.92 2.54
CA ASN A 128 -11.16 -11.59 2.36
C ASN A 128 -11.57 -12.08 0.96
N ASP A 129 -12.27 -13.23 0.91
CA ASP A 129 -12.55 -14.05 -0.28
C ASP A 129 -13.30 -13.34 -1.44
N GLU A 130 -13.86 -12.15 -1.22
CA GLU A 130 -14.66 -11.44 -2.23
C GLU A 130 -13.86 -10.51 -3.15
N LEU A 131 -12.62 -10.13 -2.81
CA LEU A 131 -11.86 -9.12 -3.56
C LEU A 131 -11.02 -9.69 -4.72
N LEU A 132 -10.58 -10.95 -4.63
CA LEU A 132 -9.67 -11.59 -5.59
C LEU A 132 -10.24 -11.74 -7.01
N LYS A 133 -11.56 -11.64 -7.21
CA LYS A 133 -12.17 -11.93 -8.53
C LYS A 133 -12.19 -10.75 -9.51
N GLY A 134 -11.85 -9.54 -9.07
CA GLY A 134 -11.97 -8.35 -9.92
C GLY A 134 -10.73 -7.45 -9.98
N LEU A 135 -9.71 -7.73 -9.18
CA LEU A 135 -8.48 -6.94 -9.15
C LEU A 135 -7.45 -7.44 -10.17
N ASP A 136 -7.35 -8.76 -10.34
CA ASP A 136 -6.36 -9.40 -11.23
C ASP A 136 -6.45 -8.89 -12.68
N GLU A 137 -7.66 -8.74 -13.22
CA GLU A 137 -7.84 -8.32 -14.63
C GLU A 137 -7.45 -6.85 -14.88
N GLU A 138 -7.76 -5.94 -13.94
CA GLU A 138 -7.43 -4.51 -14.09
C GLU A 138 -5.94 -4.26 -13.81
N LEU A 139 -5.36 -4.98 -12.85
CA LEU A 139 -3.93 -4.92 -12.51
C LEU A 139 -3.04 -5.54 -13.60
N ASP A 140 -3.40 -6.70 -14.14
CA ASP A 140 -2.65 -7.35 -15.22
C ASP A 140 -2.62 -6.48 -16.49
N ALA A 141 -3.74 -5.83 -16.81
CA ALA A 141 -3.81 -4.90 -17.93
C ALA A 141 -2.92 -3.67 -17.71
N PHE A 142 -2.88 -3.15 -16.48
CA PHE A 142 -2.05 -2.03 -16.10
C PHE A 142 -0.54 -2.38 -16.14
N LEU A 143 -0.13 -3.50 -15.53
CA LEU A 143 1.25 -3.98 -15.54
C LEU A 143 1.75 -4.24 -16.96
N LYS A 144 0.88 -4.76 -17.83
CA LYS A 144 1.21 -4.99 -19.24
C LYS A 144 1.46 -3.69 -20.00
N ASP A 145 0.65 -2.65 -19.80
CA ASP A 145 0.86 -1.34 -20.45
C ASP A 145 2.15 -0.65 -19.98
N LEU A 146 2.55 -0.88 -18.72
CA LEU A 146 3.80 -0.35 -18.17
C LEU A 146 5.05 -1.06 -18.74
N LEU A 147 4.99 -2.37 -18.97
CA LEU A 147 6.10 -3.17 -19.51
C LEU A 147 6.26 -3.06 -21.03
N GLU A 148 5.25 -2.56 -21.75
CA GLU A 148 5.26 -2.39 -23.20
C GLU A 148 5.74 -0.98 -23.67
N LYS A 149 6.27 -0.15 -22.76
CA LYS A 149 6.91 1.16 -23.05
C LYS A 149 8.41 1.16 -22.74
#